data_AF-A0A1M5LWA5-F1
#
_entry.id   AF-A0A1M5LWA5-F1
#
_cell.length_a   1.000
_cell.length_b   1.000
_cell.length_c   1.000
_cell.angle_alpha   90.00
_cell.angle_beta   90.00
_cell.angle_gamma   90.00
#
_symmetry.space_group_name_H-M   'P 1'
#
loop_
_entity.id
_entity.type
_entity.pdbx_description
1 polymer ?
#
loop_
_entity_poly.entity_id
_entity_poly.type
_entity_poly.pdbx_seq_one_letter_code
_entity_poly.pdbx_strand_id
1 'polypeptide(L)'
;MKKLLATAAALSLMLIACGDDSSSTGPGQTGGEKKTNVADSYHAGECRTENPCELGEGNKAYLVSGDDGYQIVVPSVSFPRSTWIEADFYSERSGDTLHIWDDLKKSDGTISMAQPCHADIRFDIPEEYSDVKYFKFFDEGYEVVQGPVPECKVSSSSETSSAKDPSSSETPESSSSFALPVESSSSVIVPVDPHQQITDASAQCLAKGMGDDPVLDGGSDTGASRSVDGDEKLPPVVYRYVGTERTGFTIENLSLTCGVVVDTLDVDVSGDTVYVKAKFDNTNAQRCICNSKVDFAVENNEAYSHAAVLVFNNVAGSNPNIMEIIDMDVISVGDITGHKQAKDIKLECKNDRQTARRLAMASNSFAMDPIDTTSTKVAVAGRIVGDDGFDTIIIPEVMMSCGITFERFEVYASNGMLYVEPEVDPDSPITNCICPTRVTFRVEQNEAFSNTNYLVFGMREPMPLKNGVVVDASVLEN
;
A
#
# COMPACT_ATOMS: atom_id res chain seq x y z
N MET A 1 30.54 -58.67 38.49
CA MET A 1 31.00 -57.27 38.57
C MET A 1 29.79 -56.33 38.50
N LYS A 2 29.89 -55.22 39.23
CA LYS A 2 28.97 -54.09 39.48
C LYS A 2 28.29 -53.53 38.21
N LYS A 3 27.17 -52.79 38.22
CA LYS A 3 25.97 -52.56 39.06
C LYS A 3 25.09 -51.58 38.24
N LEU A 4 23.77 -51.82 38.20
CA LEU A 4 22.64 -50.86 38.23
C LEU A 4 22.54 -49.81 37.09
N LEU A 5 21.38 -49.32 36.61
CA LEU A 5 20.07 -49.09 37.23
C LEU A 5 19.03 -48.84 36.11
N ALA A 6 17.81 -49.34 36.29
CA ALA A 6 16.63 -49.02 35.49
C ALA A 6 15.63 -48.27 36.38
N THR A 7 14.92 -47.28 35.85
CA THR A 7 13.72 -46.72 36.51
C THR A 7 12.77 -46.13 35.48
N ALA A 8 11.67 -46.85 35.27
CA ALA A 8 10.41 -46.35 34.75
C ALA A 8 9.52 -45.99 35.94
N ALA A 9 8.77 -44.90 35.86
CA ALA A 9 7.70 -44.60 36.80
C ALA A 9 6.45 -44.20 36.03
N ALA A 10 5.49 -45.13 36.01
CA ALA A 10 4.09 -44.87 35.73
C ALA A 10 3.44 -44.32 37.01
N LEU A 11 2.55 -43.34 36.89
CA LEU A 11 1.64 -42.94 37.96
C LEU A 11 0.21 -43.09 37.46
N SER A 12 -0.60 -43.83 38.20
CA SER A 12 -2.01 -44.08 37.92
C SER A 12 -2.83 -43.95 39.20
N LEU A 13 -4.04 -43.39 39.02
CA LEU A 13 -5.28 -43.56 39.81
C LEU A 13 -5.36 -43.06 41.26
N MET A 14 -6.35 -42.19 41.52
CA MET A 14 -7.60 -42.59 42.21
C MET A 14 -8.65 -41.47 42.23
N LEU A 15 -9.90 -41.90 42.02
CA LEU A 15 -11.16 -41.16 42.08
C LEU A 15 -11.60 -40.92 43.53
N ILE A 16 -12.23 -39.78 43.81
CA ILE A 16 -13.31 -39.67 44.82
C ILE A 16 -14.44 -38.83 44.22
N ALA A 17 -15.64 -39.41 44.21
CA ALA A 17 -16.90 -38.78 43.86
C ALA A 17 -17.58 -38.23 45.12
N CYS A 18 -18.24 -37.06 44.99
CA CYS A 18 -19.45 -36.67 45.69
C CYS A 18 -20.23 -35.73 44.76
N GLY A 19 -21.46 -36.09 44.39
CA GLY A 19 -22.41 -35.18 43.74
C GLY A 19 -23.05 -34.23 44.77
N ASP A 20 -23.62 -33.12 44.32
CA ASP A 20 -25.05 -33.01 43.96
C ASP A 20 -25.37 -31.55 43.55
N ASP A 21 -26.33 -31.41 42.64
CA ASP A 21 -27.19 -30.26 42.26
C ASP A 21 -26.69 -28.80 42.37
N SER A 22 -26.65 -28.10 41.22
CA SER A 22 -27.64 -27.03 40.92
C SER A 22 -27.38 -26.36 39.56
N SER A 23 -28.48 -26.23 38.81
CA SER A 23 -28.69 -25.58 37.52
C SER A 23 -28.28 -24.10 37.44
N SER A 24 -27.69 -23.69 36.31
CA SER A 24 -27.91 -22.36 35.73
C SER A 24 -27.55 -22.36 34.24
N THR A 25 -28.50 -21.88 33.44
CA THR A 25 -28.46 -21.68 31.99
C THR A 25 -27.37 -20.71 31.54
N GLY A 26 -26.53 -21.10 30.59
CA GLY A 26 -25.65 -20.21 29.83
C GLY A 26 -25.96 -20.27 28.33
N PRO A 27 -26.29 -19.15 27.67
CA PRO A 27 -26.62 -19.13 26.24
C PRO A 27 -25.37 -18.95 25.36
N GLY A 28 -25.44 -19.57 24.19
CA GLY A 28 -24.77 -19.27 22.92
C GLY A 28 -23.48 -18.44 22.89
N GLN A 29 -22.38 -19.08 22.48
CA GLN A 29 -21.25 -18.39 21.87
C GLN A 29 -21.61 -17.99 20.44
N THR A 30 -21.99 -16.74 20.25
CA THR A 30 -21.83 -15.99 19.00
C THR A 30 -20.61 -15.09 19.17
N GLY A 31 -19.46 -15.52 18.64
CA GLY A 31 -18.27 -14.66 18.51
C GLY A 31 -18.42 -13.77 17.29
N GLY A 32 -19.18 -12.68 17.44
CA GLY A 32 -19.09 -11.51 16.57
C GLY A 32 -18.32 -10.44 17.32
N GLU A 33 -17.28 -9.88 16.71
CA GLU A 33 -16.61 -8.68 17.21
C GLU A 33 -17.65 -7.58 17.44
N LYS A 34 -17.75 -7.11 18.67
CA LYS A 34 -18.57 -5.96 19.03
C LYS A 34 -17.88 -4.71 18.53
N LYS A 35 -18.38 -4.15 17.42
CA LYS A 35 -18.25 -2.72 17.12
C LYS A 35 -18.95 -1.95 18.22
N THR A 36 -18.23 -1.16 18.99
CA THR A 36 -18.79 -0.22 19.97
C THR A 36 -18.74 1.19 19.38
N ASN A 37 -19.87 1.90 19.37
CA ASN A 37 -19.89 3.32 19.10
C ASN A 37 -19.36 4.00 20.37
N VAL A 38 -18.11 4.45 20.35
CA VAL A 38 -17.49 5.07 21.53
C VAL A 38 -17.34 6.58 21.38
N ALA A 39 -17.53 7.12 20.16
CA ALA A 39 -17.78 8.54 19.95
C ALA A 39 -19.29 8.79 19.95
N ASP A 40 -19.85 9.08 21.13
CA ASP A 40 -21.30 9.18 21.34
C ASP A 40 -21.94 10.37 20.60
N SER A 41 -21.15 11.40 20.30
CA SER A 41 -21.57 12.56 19.52
C SER A 41 -20.40 13.21 18.77
N TYR A 42 -20.71 13.70 17.57
CA TYR A 42 -19.85 14.57 16.80
C TYR A 42 -20.51 15.94 16.68
N HIS A 43 -19.70 16.99 16.82
CA HIS A 43 -20.13 18.36 16.60
C HIS A 43 -19.18 19.05 15.63
N ALA A 44 -19.67 19.38 14.43
CA ALA A 44 -18.99 20.35 13.57
C ALA A 44 -19.24 21.76 14.08
N GLY A 45 -18.17 22.54 14.21
CA GLY A 45 -18.25 23.97 14.43
C GLY A 45 -18.90 24.72 13.26
N GLU A 46 -19.03 26.04 13.41
CA GLU A 46 -19.56 26.89 12.35
C GLU A 46 -18.68 26.83 11.10
N CYS A 47 -19.33 26.63 9.96
CA CYS A 47 -18.70 26.58 8.65
C CYS A 47 -18.01 27.92 8.31
N ARG A 48 -16.70 27.88 8.06
CA ARG A 48 -15.92 29.01 7.58
C ARG A 48 -15.63 28.83 6.09
N THR A 49 -15.96 29.84 5.29
CA THR A 49 -15.73 29.85 3.83
C THR A 49 -14.43 30.55 3.43
N GLU A 50 -13.71 31.10 4.40
CA GLU A 50 -12.42 31.77 4.20
C GLU A 50 -11.27 30.80 4.50
N ASN A 51 -10.05 31.16 4.10
CA ASN A 51 -8.85 30.32 4.10
C ASN A 51 -8.71 29.41 5.34
N PRO A 52 -8.17 28.18 5.18
CA PRO A 52 -7.91 27.27 6.28
C PRO A 52 -7.07 27.96 7.35
N CYS A 53 -7.34 27.65 8.62
CA CYS A 53 -6.55 28.21 9.70
C CYS A 53 -5.10 27.72 9.56
N GLU A 54 -4.14 28.65 9.49
CA GLU A 54 -2.72 28.33 9.59
C GLU A 54 -2.41 27.91 11.02
N LEU A 55 -2.63 26.62 11.29
CA LEU A 55 -2.18 25.95 12.48
C LEU A 55 -0.74 25.52 12.19
N GLY A 56 0.20 25.80 13.10
CA GLY A 56 1.63 25.58 12.87
C GLY A 56 1.97 24.15 12.43
N GLU A 57 3.22 23.93 12.02
CA GLU A 57 3.70 22.67 11.41
C GLU A 57 3.19 21.39 12.10
N GLY A 58 2.45 20.56 11.34
CA GLY A 58 2.01 19.20 11.69
C GLY A 58 0.50 19.00 11.80
N ASN A 59 0.03 17.78 11.49
CA ASN A 59 -1.35 17.35 11.71
C ASN A 59 -1.57 17.08 13.21
N LYS A 60 -2.21 18.02 13.91
CA LYS A 60 -2.45 17.92 15.36
C LYS A 60 -3.93 17.88 15.67
N ALA A 61 -4.29 17.00 16.59
CA ALA A 61 -5.58 16.98 17.25
C ALA A 61 -5.40 17.41 18.71
N TYR A 62 -6.40 18.04 19.29
CA TYR A 62 -6.31 18.63 20.62
C TYR A 62 -7.22 17.88 21.58
N LEU A 63 -6.63 17.29 22.62
CA LEU A 63 -7.39 16.71 23.71
C LEU A 63 -7.74 17.81 24.72
N VAL A 64 -9.02 18.12 24.80
CA VAL A 64 -9.59 19.13 25.69
C VAL A 64 -10.37 18.42 26.80
N SER A 65 -10.09 18.78 28.04
CA SER A 65 -10.94 18.38 29.18
C SER A 65 -11.90 19.52 29.51
N GLY A 66 -13.18 19.20 29.66
CA GLY A 66 -14.23 20.12 30.06
C GLY A 66 -15.15 19.52 31.11
N ASP A 67 -16.15 20.28 31.54
CA ASP A 67 -17.14 19.80 32.53
C ASP A 67 -17.96 18.61 32.02
N ASP A 68 -18.06 18.45 30.69
CA ASP A 68 -18.80 17.39 30.00
C ASP A 68 -17.93 16.16 29.63
N GLY A 69 -16.66 16.13 30.04
CA GLY A 69 -15.74 15.01 29.79
C GLY A 69 -14.55 15.37 28.90
N TYR A 70 -14.06 14.39 28.15
CA TYR A 70 -12.91 14.54 27.26
C TYR A 70 -13.38 14.68 25.81
N GLN A 71 -12.81 15.65 25.10
CA GLN A 71 -13.07 15.90 23.68
C GLN A 71 -11.78 15.88 22.89
N ILE A 72 -11.78 15.21 21.75
CA ILE A 72 -10.75 15.39 20.72
C ILE A 72 -11.27 16.40 19.71
N VAL A 73 -10.48 17.43 19.45
CA VAL A 73 -10.80 18.48 18.47
C VAL A 73 -9.79 18.45 17.34
N VAL A 74 -10.28 18.27 16.11
CA VAL A 74 -9.50 18.43 14.89
C VAL A 74 -9.85 19.79 14.28
N PRO A 75 -8.95 20.77 14.34
CA PRO A 75 -9.25 22.12 13.88
C PRO A 75 -9.21 22.24 12.34
N SER A 76 -10.07 23.11 11.79
CA SER A 76 -10.07 23.52 10.38
C SER A 76 -10.15 22.39 9.33
N VAL A 77 -10.89 21.31 9.60
CA VAL A 77 -11.13 20.22 8.63
C VAL A 77 -11.94 20.76 7.45
N SER A 78 -11.48 20.45 6.23
CA SER A 78 -12.16 20.82 4.99
C SER A 78 -13.20 19.77 4.59
N PHE A 79 -14.45 20.19 4.39
CA PHE A 79 -15.51 19.33 3.87
C PHE A 79 -16.41 20.11 2.89
N PRO A 80 -17.08 19.44 1.94
CA PRO A 80 -17.99 20.13 1.03
C PRO A 80 -19.20 20.72 1.78
N ARG A 81 -19.53 21.99 1.53
CA ARG A 81 -20.59 22.73 2.26
C ARG A 81 -22.00 22.12 2.16
N SER A 82 -22.22 21.15 1.28
CA SER A 82 -23.51 20.48 1.05
C SER A 82 -23.77 19.31 2.03
N THR A 83 -22.79 18.88 2.81
CA THR A 83 -22.89 17.68 3.63
C THR A 83 -22.98 18.01 5.12
N TRP A 84 -24.16 18.44 5.55
CA TRP A 84 -24.59 18.12 6.92
C TRP A 84 -24.97 16.64 6.92
N ILE A 85 -23.98 15.76 6.90
CA ILE A 85 -24.22 14.32 6.99
C ILE A 85 -24.41 14.04 8.47
N GLU A 86 -25.62 13.64 8.85
CA GLU A 86 -25.83 12.81 10.03
C GLU A 86 -25.08 11.50 9.76
N ALA A 87 -23.79 11.47 10.07
CA ALA A 87 -22.93 10.31 9.89
C ALA A 87 -22.88 9.54 11.19
N ASP A 88 -23.19 8.24 11.12
CA ASP A 88 -22.88 7.32 12.20
C ASP A 88 -21.36 7.08 12.18
N PHE A 89 -20.66 7.64 13.16
CA PHE A 89 -19.24 7.39 13.38
C PHE A 89 -19.04 6.16 14.26
N TYR A 90 -18.11 5.31 13.84
CA TYR A 90 -17.61 4.17 14.60
C TYR A 90 -16.23 4.52 15.13
N SER A 91 -15.88 3.92 16.25
CA SER A 91 -14.56 4.10 16.82
C SER A 91 -13.96 2.81 17.38
N GLU A 92 -12.65 2.70 17.26
CA GLU A 92 -11.86 1.57 17.77
C GLU A 92 -10.53 2.10 18.28
N ARG A 93 -10.11 1.59 19.44
CA ARG A 93 -8.79 1.89 19.99
C ARG A 93 -7.82 0.76 19.65
N SER A 94 -6.69 1.10 19.07
CA SER A 94 -5.57 0.19 18.83
C SER A 94 -4.31 0.75 19.51
N GLY A 95 -3.98 0.21 20.68
CA GLY A 95 -2.86 0.70 21.49
C GLY A 95 -3.02 2.16 21.92
N ASP A 96 -2.09 3.01 21.48
CA ASP A 96 -2.06 4.45 21.78
C ASP A 96 -2.86 5.30 20.77
N THR A 97 -3.51 4.66 19.79
CA THR A 97 -4.26 5.32 18.71
C THR A 97 -5.76 5.11 18.85
N LEU A 98 -6.54 6.18 18.77
CA LEU A 98 -7.99 6.12 18.61
C LEU A 98 -8.36 6.34 17.14
N HIS A 99 -9.05 5.38 16.55
CA HIS A 99 -9.50 5.42 15.16
C HIS A 99 -10.98 5.77 15.14
N ILE A 100 -11.36 6.76 14.32
CA ILE A 100 -12.75 7.11 14.03
C ILE A 100 -12.96 7.06 12.52
N TRP A 101 -14.00 6.35 12.09
CA TRP A 101 -14.42 6.27 10.70
C TRP A 101 -15.93 6.26 10.62
N ASP A 102 -16.51 6.65 9.49
CA ASP A 102 -17.93 6.50 9.22
C ASP A 102 -18.19 5.25 8.35
N ASP A 103 -19.43 4.76 8.37
CA ASP A 103 -19.86 3.75 7.39
C ASP A 103 -20.54 4.46 6.22
N LEU A 104 -19.73 5.00 5.30
CA LEU A 104 -20.19 5.67 4.08
C LEU A 104 -21.09 4.81 3.19
N LYS A 105 -21.25 3.50 3.47
CA LYS A 105 -22.15 2.63 2.71
C LYS A 105 -23.62 2.98 2.82
N LYS A 106 -24.02 3.92 3.69
CA LYS A 106 -25.43 4.31 3.90
C LYS A 106 -25.81 5.71 3.42
N SER A 107 -24.87 6.57 3.01
CA SER A 107 -25.21 7.89 2.47
C SER A 107 -25.48 7.79 0.97
N ASP A 108 -26.75 7.59 0.60
CA ASP A 108 -27.25 7.64 -0.78
C ASP A 108 -27.29 9.06 -1.38
N GLY A 109 -26.68 10.03 -0.71
CA GLY A 109 -26.68 11.43 -1.08
C GLY A 109 -25.63 11.73 -2.15
N THR A 110 -26.08 12.04 -3.36
CA THR A 110 -25.27 12.72 -4.37
C THR A 110 -24.62 13.97 -3.78
N ILE A 111 -23.29 13.93 -3.58
CA ILE A 111 -22.51 15.07 -3.10
C ILE A 111 -22.46 16.11 -4.23
N SER A 112 -23.28 17.15 -4.12
CA SER A 112 -23.16 18.33 -4.99
C SER A 112 -21.88 19.08 -4.60
N MET A 113 -21.06 19.41 -5.60
CA MET A 113 -19.83 20.21 -5.48
C MET A 113 -20.16 21.64 -5.01
N ALA A 114 -20.53 21.79 -3.74
CA ALA A 114 -20.60 23.08 -3.07
C ALA A 114 -19.20 23.47 -2.59
N GLN A 115 -18.98 24.78 -2.44
CA GLN A 115 -17.72 25.36 -1.97
C GLN A 115 -17.14 24.62 -0.76
N PRO A 116 -15.81 24.48 -0.64
CA PRO A 116 -15.19 23.90 0.55
C PRO A 116 -15.56 24.73 1.78
N CYS A 117 -15.86 24.02 2.86
CA CYS A 117 -16.18 24.54 4.17
C CYS A 117 -15.09 24.07 5.13
N HIS A 118 -14.53 24.98 5.92
CA HIS A 118 -13.60 24.63 6.98
C HIS A 118 -14.32 24.75 8.32
N ALA A 119 -14.29 23.70 9.15
CA ALA A 119 -14.78 23.80 10.53
C ALA A 119 -13.94 22.95 11.48
N ASP A 120 -13.99 23.31 12.76
CA ASP A 120 -13.41 22.52 13.82
C ASP A 120 -14.35 21.33 14.10
N ILE A 121 -13.82 20.12 14.03
CA ILE A 121 -14.58 18.90 14.28
C ILE A 121 -14.27 18.41 15.69
N ARG A 122 -15.32 18.15 16.47
CA ARG A 122 -15.22 17.70 17.86
C ARG A 122 -15.82 16.31 18.01
N PHE A 123 -15.10 15.45 18.72
CA PHE A 123 -15.54 14.11 19.11
C PHE A 123 -15.52 14.01 20.63
N ASP A 124 -16.68 13.70 21.20
CA ASP A 124 -16.74 13.31 22.61
C ASP A 124 -16.15 11.91 22.76
N ILE A 125 -15.20 11.73 23.69
CA ILE A 125 -14.55 10.45 23.96
C ILE A 125 -14.65 10.10 25.45
N PRO A 126 -14.73 8.81 25.80
CA PRO A 126 -14.73 8.41 27.20
C PRO A 126 -13.41 8.71 27.88
N GLU A 127 -13.46 8.85 29.21
CA GLU A 127 -12.28 9.04 30.06
C GLU A 127 -11.23 7.93 29.90
N GLU A 128 -11.64 6.70 29.60
CA GLU A 128 -10.73 5.58 29.31
C GLU A 128 -9.86 5.80 28.06
N TYR A 129 -10.19 6.75 27.19
CA TYR A 129 -9.40 7.13 26.01
C TYR A 129 -8.67 8.47 26.19
N SER A 130 -8.64 9.03 27.40
CA SER A 130 -7.96 10.30 27.68
C SER A 130 -6.43 10.23 27.60
N ASP A 131 -5.85 9.04 27.47
CA ASP A 131 -4.41 8.78 27.40
C ASP A 131 -3.90 8.51 25.99
N VAL A 132 -4.75 8.62 24.96
CA VAL A 132 -4.36 8.40 23.56
C VAL A 132 -3.35 9.45 23.09
N LYS A 133 -2.35 8.99 22.32
CA LYS A 133 -1.30 9.85 21.76
C LYS A 133 -1.53 10.15 20.29
N TYR A 134 -2.30 9.31 19.61
CA TYR A 134 -2.59 9.44 18.20
C TYR A 134 -4.09 9.33 17.96
N PHE A 135 -4.56 10.07 16.96
CA PHE A 135 -5.95 10.06 16.54
C PHE A 135 -5.99 9.87 15.03
N LYS A 136 -6.84 8.98 14.53
CA LYS A 136 -7.02 8.73 13.10
C LYS A 136 -8.45 9.03 12.69
N PHE A 137 -8.65 9.89 11.70
CA PHE A 137 -9.96 10.31 11.21
C PHE A 137 -9.96 10.43 9.67
N PHE A 138 -10.88 9.73 9.00
CA PHE A 138 -10.95 9.66 7.51
C PHE A 138 -9.58 9.44 6.84
N ASP A 139 -8.82 8.47 7.35
CA ASP A 139 -7.46 8.12 6.92
C ASP A 139 -6.34 9.12 7.22
N GLU A 140 -6.65 10.27 7.81
CA GLU A 140 -5.64 11.21 8.31
C GLU A 140 -5.23 10.87 9.75
N GLY A 141 -3.93 10.82 10.01
CA GLY A 141 -3.34 10.65 11.33
C GLY A 141 -2.97 11.98 11.96
N TYR A 142 -3.25 12.12 13.26
CA TYR A 142 -3.01 13.32 14.05
C TYR A 142 -2.27 12.96 15.34
N GLU A 143 -1.26 13.75 15.69
CA GLU A 143 -0.68 13.73 17.03
C GLU A 143 -1.65 14.40 18.01
N VAL A 144 -1.98 13.72 19.11
CA VAL A 144 -2.87 14.25 20.13
C VAL A 144 -2.07 15.08 21.13
N VAL A 145 -2.33 16.38 21.15
CA VAL A 145 -1.70 17.33 22.05
C VAL A 145 -2.68 17.75 23.14
N GLN A 146 -2.22 17.74 24.39
CA GLN A 146 -3.02 18.26 25.50
C GLN A 146 -2.99 19.79 25.51
N GLY A 147 -4.15 20.42 25.63
CA GLY A 147 -4.26 21.87 25.79
C GLY A 147 -5.41 22.49 25.02
N PRO A 148 -5.58 23.83 25.13
CA PRO A 148 -6.64 24.53 24.41
C PRO A 148 -6.39 24.46 22.90
N VAL A 149 -7.48 24.35 22.15
CA VAL A 149 -7.46 24.46 20.68
C VAL A 149 -6.94 25.86 20.31
N PRO A 150 -5.97 25.98 19.39
CA PRO A 150 -5.47 27.29 18.97
C PRO A 150 -6.59 28.15 18.38
N GLU A 151 -6.65 29.41 18.79
CA GLU A 151 -7.59 30.36 18.20
C GLU A 151 -7.17 30.71 16.77
N CYS A 152 -8.07 30.53 15.82
CA CYS A 152 -7.84 30.95 14.44
C CYS A 152 -7.78 32.48 14.36
N LYS A 153 -6.57 33.01 14.13
CA LYS A 153 -6.39 34.43 13.81
C LYS A 153 -6.86 34.68 12.38
N VAL A 154 -8.12 35.08 12.23
CA VAL A 154 -8.63 35.59 10.96
C VAL A 154 -7.86 36.85 10.62
N SER A 155 -7.00 36.80 9.59
CA SER A 155 -6.29 37.97 9.08
C SER A 155 -7.27 38.86 8.30
N SER A 156 -8.15 39.56 9.02
CA SER A 156 -9.02 40.57 8.41
C SER A 156 -8.16 41.74 7.94
N SER A 157 -7.90 41.81 6.63
CA SER A 157 -7.24 42.94 6.00
C SER A 157 -8.24 44.07 5.76
N SER A 158 -8.40 44.95 6.74
CA SER A 158 -8.98 46.27 6.52
C SER A 158 -8.46 47.31 7.52
N GLU A 159 -8.01 48.43 6.95
CA GLU A 159 -7.75 49.74 7.55
C GLU A 159 -6.32 50.09 8.02
N THR A 160 -5.54 50.56 7.04
CA THR A 160 -4.99 51.93 6.94
C THR A 160 -4.54 52.66 8.23
N SER A 161 -3.23 52.96 8.23
CA SER A 161 -2.56 54.13 8.84
C SER A 161 -2.50 54.26 10.37
N SER A 162 -1.29 54.22 10.93
CA SER A 162 -0.55 55.45 11.29
C SER A 162 0.69 55.10 12.13
N ALA A 163 1.79 55.78 11.78
CA ALA A 163 3.13 55.67 12.35
C ALA A 163 3.24 55.82 13.87
N LYS A 164 4.27 55.19 14.46
CA LYS A 164 5.42 55.87 15.10
C LYS A 164 6.36 54.89 15.84
N ASP A 165 7.63 54.88 15.42
CA ASP A 165 8.80 54.59 16.26
C ASP A 165 8.83 55.50 17.52
N PRO A 166 9.42 55.08 18.66
CA PRO A 166 10.89 55.10 18.88
C PRO A 166 11.43 53.82 19.57
N SER A 167 12.59 53.30 19.17
CA SER A 167 13.97 53.69 19.56
C SER A 167 14.37 53.46 21.02
N SER A 168 15.59 52.88 21.14
CA SER A 168 16.63 52.96 22.16
C SER A 168 16.71 51.94 23.32
N SER A 169 17.68 51.03 23.17
CA SER A 169 18.86 50.77 24.03
C SER A 169 18.68 50.46 25.52
N GLU A 170 19.26 49.34 25.99
CA GLU A 170 20.55 49.29 26.71
C GLU A 170 20.77 47.87 27.30
N THR A 171 21.93 47.28 26.99
CA THR A 171 22.63 46.28 27.81
C THR A 171 23.30 46.96 29.01
N PRO A 172 23.48 46.29 30.17
CA PRO A 172 24.78 45.66 30.42
C PRO A 172 24.79 44.37 31.30
N GLU A 173 25.81 43.57 31.00
CA GLU A 173 26.74 42.83 31.87
C GLU A 173 26.29 41.86 33.00
N SER A 174 26.70 40.60 32.80
CA SER A 174 27.51 39.73 33.68
C SER A 174 27.02 39.39 35.10
N SER A 175 26.84 38.09 35.38
CA SER A 175 27.88 37.25 36.03
C SER A 175 27.37 35.85 36.38
N SER A 176 28.35 34.96 36.51
CA SER A 176 28.34 33.51 36.69
C SER A 176 27.73 32.97 37.99
N SER A 177 27.33 31.69 37.97
CA SER A 177 27.74 30.73 39.00
C SER A 177 27.64 29.29 38.51
N PHE A 178 28.69 28.55 38.84
CA PHE A 178 28.91 27.12 38.64
C PHE A 178 27.84 26.23 39.29
N ALA A 179 27.43 25.16 38.59
CA ALA A 179 26.94 23.92 39.20
C ALA A 179 27.38 22.70 38.36
N LEU A 180 27.69 21.62 39.06
CA LEU A 180 28.53 20.47 38.68
C LEU A 180 27.93 19.54 37.61
N PRO A 181 28.76 18.77 36.87
CA PRO A 181 28.29 17.76 35.94
C PRO A 181 27.92 16.47 36.70
N VAL A 182 26.66 16.06 36.61
CA VAL A 182 26.26 14.69 36.96
C VAL A 182 26.36 13.87 35.68
N GLU A 183 27.37 13.00 35.64
CA GLU A 183 27.44 11.93 34.67
C GLU A 183 26.30 10.94 34.92
N SER A 184 25.44 10.76 33.91
CA SER A 184 24.64 9.56 33.75
C SER A 184 24.59 9.25 32.26
N SER A 185 25.66 8.60 31.83
CA SER A 185 25.80 8.00 30.51
C SER A 185 24.93 6.75 30.43
N SER A 186 23.75 6.90 29.83
CA SER A 186 23.11 5.82 29.10
C SER A 186 22.58 6.45 27.82
N SER A 187 23.48 6.70 26.88
CA SER A 187 23.13 7.12 25.53
C SER A 187 22.38 5.97 24.86
N VAL A 188 21.06 5.98 25.00
CA VAL A 188 20.17 5.31 24.05
C VAL A 188 20.53 5.90 22.70
N ILE A 189 21.10 5.07 21.82
CA ILE A 189 21.30 5.43 20.42
C ILE A 189 19.88 5.64 19.89
N VAL A 190 19.45 6.90 19.78
CA VAL A 190 18.23 7.23 19.05
C VAL A 190 18.53 6.80 17.62
N PRO A 191 17.78 5.83 17.05
CA PRO A 191 17.94 5.47 15.65
C PRO A 191 17.75 6.76 14.85
N VAL A 192 18.77 7.14 14.09
CA VAL A 192 18.62 8.26 13.15
C VAL A 192 17.76 7.73 12.02
N ASP A 193 16.59 8.32 11.86
CA ASP A 193 15.68 8.06 10.77
C ASP A 193 16.42 8.17 9.41
N PRO A 194 16.33 7.15 8.53
CA PRO A 194 17.06 7.16 7.28
C PRO A 194 16.54 8.25 6.33
N HIS A 195 17.49 8.88 5.64
CA HIS A 195 17.26 10.00 4.72
C HIS A 195 18.09 9.78 3.45
N GLN A 196 17.48 9.90 2.27
CA GLN A 196 18.13 9.69 0.98
C GLN A 196 17.65 10.67 -0.08
N GLN A 197 18.58 11.17 -0.90
CA GLN A 197 18.28 11.92 -2.12
C GLN A 197 18.39 11.03 -3.34
N ILE A 198 17.31 10.91 -4.09
CA ILE A 198 17.17 10.05 -5.26
C ILE A 198 17.16 10.90 -6.53
N THR A 199 18.08 10.64 -7.44
CA THR A 199 18.23 11.34 -8.73
C THR A 199 17.88 10.45 -9.93
N ASP A 200 17.68 9.15 -9.71
CA ASP A 200 17.38 8.14 -10.72
C ASP A 200 15.89 7.75 -10.74
N ALA A 201 15.01 8.66 -10.30
CA ALA A 201 13.57 8.48 -10.36
C ALA A 201 13.03 8.72 -11.79
N SER A 202 11.99 7.97 -12.16
CA SER A 202 11.32 8.14 -13.45
C SER A 202 9.86 8.54 -13.26
N ALA A 203 9.38 9.49 -14.06
CA ALA A 203 7.95 9.81 -14.16
C ALA A 203 7.48 9.53 -15.58
N GLN A 204 6.38 8.80 -15.71
CA GLN A 204 5.81 8.41 -16.99
C GLN A 204 4.34 8.79 -17.03
N CYS A 205 3.97 9.50 -18.09
CA CYS A 205 2.60 9.86 -18.38
C CYS A 205 1.88 8.64 -19.01
N LEU A 206 0.83 8.12 -18.37
CA LEU A 206 0.11 6.91 -18.79
C LEU A 206 -0.97 7.14 -19.86
N ALA A 207 -1.08 8.36 -20.38
CA ALA A 207 -2.19 8.77 -21.23
C ALA A 207 -2.30 7.95 -22.54
N LYS A 208 -3.44 7.25 -22.69
CA LYS A 208 -4.04 6.89 -23.99
C LYS A 208 -5.08 7.92 -24.49
N GLY A 209 -5.28 9.03 -23.78
CA GLY A 209 -6.13 10.14 -24.19
C GLY A 209 -5.71 11.42 -23.48
N MET A 210 -5.35 12.45 -24.25
CA MET A 210 -5.10 13.80 -23.73
C MET A 210 -6.46 14.43 -23.36
N GLY A 211 -6.72 14.62 -22.07
CA GLY A 211 -7.78 15.51 -21.63
C GLY A 211 -7.28 16.96 -21.67
N ASP A 212 -8.02 17.85 -22.32
CA ASP A 212 -7.77 19.29 -22.27
C ASP A 212 -7.84 19.78 -20.82
N ASP A 213 -6.93 20.69 -20.44
CA ASP A 213 -6.79 21.25 -19.09
C ASP A 213 -7.97 22.19 -18.77
N PRO A 214 -8.90 21.81 -17.86
CA PRO A 214 -10.07 22.62 -17.57
C PRO A 214 -9.77 23.81 -16.65
N VAL A 215 -8.55 23.95 -16.11
CA VAL A 215 -8.21 25.00 -15.14
C VAL A 215 -7.70 26.27 -15.83
N LEU A 216 -7.21 26.17 -17.08
CA LEU A 216 -6.64 27.30 -17.81
C LEU A 216 -7.46 27.76 -19.03
N ASP A 217 -8.42 26.97 -19.50
CA ASP A 217 -9.35 27.37 -20.56
C ASP A 217 -10.50 28.20 -19.98
N GLY A 218 -10.14 29.43 -19.58
CA GLY A 218 -11.09 30.44 -19.16
C GLY A 218 -12.13 30.71 -20.24
N GLY A 219 -13.36 30.23 -20.00
CA GLY A 219 -14.58 30.75 -20.57
C GLY A 219 -14.66 30.75 -22.10
N SER A 220 -15.02 29.60 -22.68
CA SER A 220 -15.80 29.63 -23.92
C SER A 220 -16.85 28.53 -23.88
N ASP A 221 -18.03 28.89 -23.36
CA ASP A 221 -19.27 28.18 -23.62
C ASP A 221 -19.43 27.91 -25.12
N THR A 222 -20.12 26.80 -25.43
CA THR A 222 -20.60 26.37 -26.76
C THR A 222 -19.68 25.46 -27.58
N GLY A 223 -19.50 24.22 -27.11
CA GLY A 223 -19.08 23.13 -27.99
C GLY A 223 -19.20 21.77 -27.32
N ALA A 224 -20.39 21.19 -27.37
CA ALA A 224 -20.65 19.84 -26.88
C ALA A 224 -19.80 18.81 -27.65
N SER A 225 -18.60 18.52 -27.15
CA SER A 225 -17.94 17.26 -27.40
C SER A 225 -18.29 16.35 -26.23
N ARG A 226 -19.25 15.45 -26.47
CA ARG A 226 -19.54 14.30 -25.61
C ARG A 226 -18.28 13.44 -25.58
N SER A 227 -17.39 13.68 -24.63
CA SER A 227 -16.42 12.69 -24.19
C SER A 227 -17.21 11.56 -23.54
N VAL A 228 -17.12 10.41 -24.19
CA VAL A 228 -17.69 9.13 -23.82
C VAL A 228 -17.10 8.70 -22.48
N ASP A 229 -18.00 8.25 -21.60
CA ASP A 229 -17.83 7.46 -20.37
C ASP A 229 -16.85 8.00 -19.30
N GLY A 230 -17.42 8.22 -18.12
CA GLY A 230 -16.71 8.66 -16.93
C GLY A 230 -15.78 7.57 -16.41
N ASP A 231 -14.53 7.61 -16.88
CA ASP A 231 -13.42 6.99 -16.18
C ASP A 231 -13.30 7.69 -14.83
N GLU A 232 -13.85 7.06 -13.78
CA GLU A 232 -13.64 7.45 -12.40
C GLU A 232 -12.13 7.61 -12.19
N LYS A 233 -11.71 8.82 -11.83
CA LYS A 233 -10.31 9.13 -11.53
C LYS A 233 -9.92 8.28 -10.33
N LEU A 234 -9.21 7.19 -10.60
CA LEU A 234 -8.73 6.28 -9.56
C LEU A 234 -7.85 7.07 -8.57
N PRO A 235 -7.97 6.80 -7.26
CA PRO A 235 -7.10 7.43 -6.28
C PRO A 235 -5.63 7.03 -6.53
N PRO A 236 -4.67 7.87 -6.11
CA PRO A 236 -3.26 7.50 -6.06
C PRO A 236 -3.06 6.20 -5.27
N VAL A 237 -2.24 5.30 -5.78
CA VAL A 237 -1.87 4.05 -5.12
C VAL A 237 -0.37 3.93 -5.16
N VAL A 238 0.22 3.37 -4.10
CA VAL A 238 1.65 3.11 -4.04
C VAL A 238 1.93 1.65 -3.79
N TYR A 239 2.86 1.11 -4.57
CA TYR A 239 3.35 -0.24 -4.49
C TYR A 239 4.78 -0.24 -4.00
N ARG A 240 5.12 -1.14 -3.08
CA ARG A 240 6.50 -1.37 -2.64
C ARG A 240 6.98 -2.72 -3.14
N TYR A 241 8.21 -2.75 -3.65
CA TYR A 241 8.95 -3.96 -3.99
C TYR A 241 10.28 -3.97 -3.23
N VAL A 242 10.46 -4.92 -2.31
CA VAL A 242 11.71 -5.03 -1.55
C VAL A 242 12.67 -5.95 -2.29
N GLY A 243 13.66 -5.38 -2.98
CA GLY A 243 14.69 -6.12 -3.69
C GLY A 243 15.88 -6.49 -2.80
N THR A 244 16.81 -7.30 -3.33
CA THR A 244 18.05 -7.68 -2.62
C THR A 244 19.04 -6.52 -2.48
N GLU A 245 19.01 -5.57 -3.41
CA GLU A 245 19.92 -4.41 -3.43
C GLU A 245 19.24 -3.11 -2.99
N ARG A 246 17.99 -2.89 -3.39
CA ARG A 246 17.22 -1.66 -3.14
C ARG A 246 15.73 -1.95 -2.93
N THR A 247 15.07 -1.09 -2.14
CA THR A 247 13.62 -1.06 -1.99
C THR A 247 13.04 -0.12 -3.04
N GLY A 248 12.28 -0.67 -3.98
CA GLY A 248 11.58 0.07 -5.03
C GLY A 248 10.19 0.51 -4.59
N PHE A 249 9.80 1.70 -5.05
CA PHE A 249 8.46 2.25 -4.90
C PHE A 249 7.92 2.66 -6.27
N THR A 250 6.66 2.29 -6.51
CA THR A 250 5.91 2.65 -7.71
C THR A 250 4.64 3.36 -7.28
N ILE A 251 4.52 4.63 -7.60
CA ILE A 251 3.32 5.42 -7.34
C ILE A 251 2.53 5.54 -8.64
N GLU A 252 1.29 5.08 -8.64
CA GLU A 252 0.38 5.18 -9.78
C GLU A 252 -0.74 6.18 -9.49
N ASN A 253 -1.43 6.54 -10.57
CA ASN A 253 -2.55 7.46 -10.56
C ASN A 253 -2.25 8.90 -10.07
N LEU A 254 -1.00 9.36 -10.21
CA LEU A 254 -0.62 10.73 -9.86
C LEU A 254 -1.02 11.71 -10.96
N SER A 255 -1.66 12.81 -10.60
CA SER A 255 -1.91 13.91 -11.55
C SER A 255 -0.70 14.82 -11.64
N LEU A 256 0.11 14.66 -12.69
CA LEU A 256 1.27 15.50 -12.96
C LEU A 256 1.10 16.27 -14.28
N THR A 257 1.77 17.42 -14.38
CA THR A 257 1.84 18.17 -15.62
C THR A 257 2.59 17.36 -16.68
N CYS A 258 2.05 17.28 -17.89
CA CYS A 258 2.69 16.58 -19.00
C CYS A 258 4.11 17.11 -19.28
N GLY A 259 5.04 16.22 -19.61
CA GLY A 259 6.40 16.60 -20.01
C GLY A 259 7.32 17.04 -18.86
N VAL A 260 6.87 16.98 -17.61
CA VAL A 260 7.75 17.16 -16.45
C VAL A 260 8.65 15.94 -16.26
N VAL A 261 9.85 16.18 -15.79
CA VAL A 261 10.82 15.14 -15.44
C VAL A 261 11.12 15.28 -13.95
N VAL A 262 11.31 14.17 -13.25
CA VAL A 262 11.75 14.21 -11.84
C VAL A 262 13.21 14.68 -11.82
N ASP A 263 13.48 15.80 -11.13
CA ASP A 263 14.84 16.31 -10.91
C ASP A 263 15.48 15.57 -9.74
N THR A 264 14.82 15.64 -8.58
CA THR A 264 15.26 14.98 -7.34
C THR A 264 14.06 14.57 -6.50
N LEU A 265 14.12 13.41 -5.86
CA LEU A 265 13.25 13.05 -4.74
C LEU A 265 14.04 13.09 -3.44
N ASP A 266 13.54 13.81 -2.45
CA ASP A 266 14.08 13.78 -1.09
C ASP A 266 13.20 12.85 -0.25
N VAL A 267 13.76 11.71 0.17
CA VAL A 267 13.01 10.60 0.77
C VAL A 267 13.45 10.38 2.20
N ASP A 268 12.53 10.55 3.13
CA ASP A 268 12.74 10.39 4.57
C ASP A 268 11.73 9.42 5.18
N VAL A 269 12.12 8.67 6.22
CA VAL A 269 11.17 7.83 6.98
C VAL A 269 11.00 8.42 8.36
N SER A 270 9.77 8.51 8.84
CA SER A 270 9.53 8.76 10.26
C SER A 270 8.41 7.84 10.74
N GLY A 271 8.73 7.00 11.74
CA GLY A 271 7.83 5.96 12.20
C GLY A 271 7.55 4.91 11.11
N ASP A 272 6.28 4.75 10.77
CA ASP A 272 5.77 3.83 9.74
C ASP A 272 5.50 4.53 8.39
N THR A 273 5.97 5.77 8.23
CA THR A 273 5.62 6.61 7.08
C THR A 273 6.85 7.01 6.28
N VAL A 274 6.84 6.76 4.97
CA VAL A 274 7.82 7.28 4.01
C VAL A 274 7.34 8.62 3.48
N TYR A 275 8.11 9.68 3.68
CA TYR A 275 7.85 10.99 3.09
C TYR A 275 8.69 11.16 1.83
N VAL A 276 8.05 11.52 0.73
CA VAL A 276 8.71 11.76 -0.57
C VAL A 276 8.43 13.19 -0.98
N LYS A 277 9.45 14.04 -0.96
CA LYS A 277 9.38 15.41 -1.45
C LYS A 277 9.94 15.45 -2.87
N ALA A 278 9.05 15.64 -3.85
CA ALA A 278 9.41 15.61 -5.25
C ALA A 278 9.72 17.00 -5.80
N LYS A 279 10.88 17.15 -6.43
CA LYS A 279 11.23 18.33 -7.23
C LYS A 279 11.21 17.95 -8.71
N PHE A 280 10.44 18.68 -9.49
CA PHE A 280 10.29 18.44 -10.93
C PHE A 280 11.01 19.51 -11.76
N ASP A 281 11.70 19.07 -12.81
CA ASP A 281 12.14 19.94 -13.90
C ASP A 281 10.95 20.23 -14.82
N ASN A 282 10.54 21.49 -14.85
CA ASN A 282 9.42 21.98 -15.64
C ASN A 282 9.86 22.59 -16.99
N THR A 283 11.14 22.46 -17.39
CA THR A 283 11.66 23.05 -18.63
C THR A 283 10.90 22.58 -19.87
N ASN A 284 10.42 21.33 -19.86
CA ASN A 284 9.65 20.72 -20.97
C ASN A 284 8.16 20.55 -20.64
N ALA A 285 7.66 21.21 -19.59
CA ALA A 285 6.27 21.10 -19.18
C ALA A 285 5.31 21.57 -20.29
N GLN A 286 4.27 20.80 -20.55
CA GLN A 286 3.23 21.07 -21.52
C GLN A 286 1.93 21.48 -20.83
N ARG A 287 1.01 22.09 -21.56
CA ARG A 287 -0.31 22.50 -21.05
C ARG A 287 -1.30 21.33 -21.04
N CYS A 288 -0.95 20.27 -20.34
CA CYS A 288 -1.90 19.21 -20.00
C CYS A 288 -1.57 18.60 -18.65
N ILE A 289 -2.58 18.03 -18.01
CA ILE A 289 -2.43 17.19 -16.82
C ILE A 289 -2.57 15.75 -17.30
N CYS A 290 -1.70 14.87 -16.83
CA CYS A 290 -1.85 13.46 -17.11
C CYS A 290 -1.70 12.57 -15.89
N ASN A 291 -2.44 11.47 -15.98
CA ASN A 291 -2.31 10.38 -15.04
C ASN A 291 -0.91 9.77 -15.20
N SER A 292 -0.12 9.83 -14.15
CA SER A 292 1.31 9.56 -14.20
C SER A 292 1.67 8.47 -13.22
N LYS A 293 2.71 7.74 -13.59
CA LYS A 293 3.41 6.74 -12.80
C LYS A 293 4.77 7.32 -12.40
N VAL A 294 5.13 7.22 -11.12
CA VAL A 294 6.46 7.59 -10.62
C VAL A 294 7.12 6.35 -10.03
N ASP A 295 8.30 6.00 -10.55
CA ASP A 295 9.10 4.88 -10.08
C ASP A 295 10.41 5.41 -9.48
N PHE A 296 10.77 4.95 -8.29
CA PHE A 296 12.05 5.27 -7.65
C PHE A 296 12.48 4.15 -6.71
N ALA A 297 13.75 4.14 -6.30
CA ALA A 297 14.27 3.13 -5.37
C ALA A 297 15.17 3.78 -4.32
N VAL A 298 15.19 3.21 -3.12
CA VAL A 298 16.04 3.63 -1.99
C VAL A 298 16.96 2.48 -1.58
N GLU A 299 18.09 2.78 -0.96
CA GLU A 299 18.94 1.73 -0.37
C GLU A 299 18.16 0.93 0.67
N ASN A 300 18.43 -0.37 0.73
CA ASN A 300 17.76 -1.28 1.66
C ASN A 300 17.99 -0.84 3.12
N ASN A 301 16.89 -0.46 3.78
CA ASN A 301 16.84 -0.15 5.19
C ASN A 301 15.50 -0.66 5.74
N GLU A 302 15.52 -1.27 6.93
CA GLU A 302 14.33 -1.83 7.57
C GLU A 302 13.19 -0.80 7.71
N ALA A 303 13.51 0.49 7.88
CA ALA A 303 12.51 1.54 7.98
C ALA A 303 11.69 1.70 6.69
N TYR A 304 12.32 1.63 5.51
CA TYR A 304 11.61 1.69 4.23
C TYR A 304 10.83 0.40 3.93
N SER A 305 11.34 -0.76 4.35
CA SER A 305 10.69 -2.06 4.10
C SER A 305 9.56 -2.38 5.07
N HIS A 306 9.44 -1.67 6.20
CA HIS A 306 8.37 -1.86 7.18
C HIS A 306 7.37 -0.70 7.25
N ALA A 307 7.60 0.39 6.52
CA ALA A 307 6.63 1.48 6.43
C ALA A 307 5.27 0.99 5.89
N ALA A 308 4.18 1.45 6.48
CA ALA A 308 2.82 1.14 6.07
C ALA A 308 2.23 2.22 5.16
N VAL A 309 2.79 3.43 5.19
CA VAL A 309 2.23 4.61 4.51
C VAL A 309 3.32 5.33 3.75
N LEU A 310 2.97 5.89 2.58
CA LEU A 310 3.81 6.83 1.85
C LEU A 310 3.07 8.14 1.63
N VAL A 311 3.74 9.25 1.92
CA VAL A 311 3.27 10.62 1.73
C VAL A 311 4.03 11.25 0.58
N PHE A 312 3.36 11.46 -0.55
CA PHE A 312 3.95 12.10 -1.71
C PHE A 312 3.60 13.59 -1.75
N ASN A 313 4.60 14.43 -1.49
CA ASN A 313 4.47 15.88 -1.53
C ASN A 313 5.03 16.41 -2.86
N ASN A 314 4.11 16.81 -3.75
CA ASN A 314 4.46 17.55 -4.94
C ASN A 314 4.37 19.05 -4.61
N VAL A 315 5.50 19.76 -4.75
CA VAL A 315 5.67 21.19 -4.41
C VAL A 315 4.68 22.11 -5.15
N ALA A 316 3.94 21.62 -6.13
CA ALA A 316 2.90 22.33 -6.87
C ALA A 316 1.54 22.46 -6.12
N GLY A 317 1.55 22.77 -4.83
CA GLY A 317 0.38 23.30 -4.09
C GLY A 317 -0.84 22.39 -3.94
N SER A 318 -0.67 21.08 -4.10
CA SER A 318 -1.73 20.10 -3.79
C SER A 318 -1.49 19.52 -2.39
N ASN A 319 -2.58 19.13 -1.71
CA ASN A 319 -2.48 18.43 -0.44
C ASN A 319 -1.56 17.21 -0.59
N PRO A 320 -0.75 16.87 0.43
CA PRO A 320 0.08 15.68 0.39
C PRO A 320 -0.80 14.46 0.09
N ASN A 321 -0.40 13.66 -0.91
CA ASN A 321 -1.11 12.43 -1.20
C ASN A 321 -0.60 11.37 -0.22
N ILE A 322 -1.42 11.04 0.77
CA ILE A 322 -1.17 9.94 1.70
C ILE A 322 -1.71 8.66 1.06
N MET A 323 -0.87 7.65 0.95
CA MET A 323 -1.20 6.38 0.29
C MET A 323 -0.76 5.23 1.18
N GLU A 324 -1.62 4.22 1.33
CA GLU A 324 -1.24 2.94 1.94
C GLU A 324 -0.26 2.23 1.01
N ILE A 325 0.85 1.76 1.59
CA ILE A 325 1.84 0.97 0.87
C ILE A 325 1.29 -0.43 0.64
N ILE A 326 0.98 -0.74 -0.61
CA ILE A 326 0.68 -2.08 -1.03
C ILE A 326 2.00 -2.81 -1.27
N ASP A 327 2.33 -3.69 -0.34
CA ASP A 327 3.41 -4.64 -0.53
C ASP A 327 3.11 -5.56 -1.71
N MET A 328 3.87 -5.41 -2.78
CA MET A 328 3.90 -6.43 -3.81
C MET A 328 4.72 -7.59 -3.24
N ASP A 329 4.03 -8.68 -2.87
CA ASP A 329 4.55 -9.93 -2.28
C ASP A 329 6.04 -9.84 -1.94
N VAL A 330 6.29 -9.28 -0.75
CA VAL A 330 7.62 -9.07 -0.18
C VAL A 330 8.36 -10.40 -0.16
N ILE A 331 9.39 -10.49 -0.98
CA ILE A 331 10.44 -11.48 -0.81
C ILE A 331 11.34 -10.97 0.32
N SER A 332 11.04 -11.28 1.58
CA SER A 332 11.91 -10.92 2.70
C SER A 332 13.26 -11.64 2.53
N VAL A 333 14.36 -10.88 2.42
CA VAL A 333 15.72 -11.41 2.23
C VAL A 333 16.15 -12.37 3.36
N GLY A 334 15.44 -12.37 4.49
CA GLY A 334 15.60 -13.33 5.58
C GLY A 334 14.88 -14.68 5.39
N ASP A 335 13.79 -14.74 4.59
CA ASP A 335 12.98 -15.96 4.41
C ASP A 335 13.06 -16.56 3.00
N ILE A 336 13.80 -15.97 2.06
CA ILE A 336 14.15 -16.62 0.78
C ILE A 336 15.19 -17.72 0.96
N THR A 337 14.78 -18.75 1.68
CA THR A 337 15.42 -20.05 1.57
C THR A 337 15.12 -20.61 0.17
N GLY A 338 16.17 -20.72 -0.64
CA GLY A 338 16.15 -21.58 -1.80
C GLY A 338 15.91 -20.94 -3.16
N HIS A 339 16.40 -19.73 -3.45
CA HIS A 339 16.56 -19.34 -4.86
C HIS A 339 17.42 -20.37 -5.60
N LYS A 340 16.86 -20.93 -6.68
CA LYS A 340 17.53 -21.88 -7.55
C LYS A 340 17.27 -21.48 -8.99
N GLN A 341 18.32 -21.58 -9.81
CA GLN A 341 18.18 -21.46 -11.24
C GLN A 341 17.65 -22.77 -11.80
N ALA A 342 16.60 -22.71 -12.62
CA ALA A 342 16.09 -23.88 -13.31
C ALA A 342 17.10 -24.39 -14.35
N LYS A 343 17.07 -25.70 -14.59
CA LYS A 343 17.85 -26.43 -15.59
C LYS A 343 16.92 -27.14 -16.55
N ASP A 344 17.45 -27.53 -17.70
CA ASP A 344 16.74 -28.34 -18.70
C ASP A 344 15.38 -27.76 -19.11
N ILE A 345 15.30 -26.43 -19.24
CA ILE A 345 14.09 -25.70 -19.62
C ILE A 345 13.67 -26.14 -21.03
N LYS A 346 12.43 -26.60 -21.17
CA LYS A 346 11.79 -27.03 -22.41
C LYS A 346 10.45 -26.32 -22.57
N LEU A 347 10.25 -25.77 -23.75
CA LEU A 347 9.05 -25.04 -24.14
C LEU A 347 8.47 -25.70 -25.39
N GLU A 348 7.27 -26.24 -25.26
CA GLU A 348 6.58 -26.96 -26.33
C GLU A 348 5.29 -26.20 -26.69
N CYS A 349 5.34 -25.50 -27.81
CA CYS A 349 4.19 -24.77 -28.36
C CYS A 349 3.21 -25.75 -29.01
N LYS A 350 1.96 -25.79 -28.52
CA LYS A 350 0.91 -26.75 -28.94
C LYS A 350 0.50 -26.57 -30.41
N ASN A 351 0.52 -25.32 -30.90
CA ASN A 351 0.23 -25.00 -32.29
C ASN A 351 1.55 -24.74 -33.02
N ASP A 352 2.07 -25.76 -33.70
CA ASP A 352 3.37 -25.67 -34.37
C ASP A 352 3.45 -24.46 -35.34
N ARG A 353 4.68 -24.05 -35.64
CA ARG A 353 4.96 -22.92 -36.53
C ARG A 353 4.32 -23.09 -37.93
N GLN A 354 4.05 -24.32 -38.39
CA GLN A 354 3.36 -24.55 -39.66
C GLN A 354 1.86 -24.25 -39.58
N THR A 355 1.22 -24.55 -38.44
CA THR A 355 -0.17 -24.25 -38.14
C THR A 355 -0.36 -22.74 -38.00
N ALA A 356 0.53 -22.07 -37.26
CA ALA A 356 0.54 -20.60 -37.17
C ALA A 356 0.79 -19.92 -38.53
N ARG A 357 1.73 -20.44 -39.35
CA ARG A 357 1.96 -19.93 -40.71
C ARG A 357 0.80 -20.18 -41.65
N ARG A 358 0.13 -21.33 -41.57
CA ARG A 358 -1.08 -21.62 -42.36
C ARG A 358 -2.21 -20.67 -41.97
N LEU A 359 -2.42 -20.42 -40.68
CA LEU A 359 -3.42 -19.46 -40.19
C LEU A 359 -3.10 -18.02 -40.64
N ALA A 360 -1.84 -17.59 -40.50
CA ALA A 360 -1.39 -16.27 -40.94
C ALA A 360 -1.45 -16.07 -42.47
N MET A 361 -1.29 -17.13 -43.26
CA MET A 361 -1.42 -17.06 -44.73
C MET A 361 -2.87 -17.25 -45.22
N ALA A 362 -3.73 -17.90 -44.43
CA ALA A 362 -5.12 -18.17 -44.81
C ALA A 362 -6.10 -17.05 -44.41
N SER A 363 -5.69 -16.06 -43.63
CA SER A 363 -6.59 -15.06 -43.06
C SER A 363 -6.16 -13.61 -43.33
N ASN A 364 -6.85 -12.97 -44.27
CA ASN A 364 -7.11 -11.52 -44.23
C ASN A 364 -8.33 -11.19 -43.33
N SER A 365 -8.87 -12.18 -42.63
CA SER A 365 -9.97 -12.05 -41.68
C SER A 365 -9.56 -12.72 -40.38
N PHE A 366 -9.16 -11.91 -39.39
CA PHE A 366 -8.99 -12.32 -38.00
C PHE A 366 -10.35 -12.79 -37.44
N ALA A 367 -10.71 -14.03 -37.70
CA ALA A 367 -11.67 -14.76 -36.91
C ALA A 367 -10.86 -15.90 -36.28
N MET A 368 -10.29 -15.64 -35.11
CA MET A 368 -9.94 -16.76 -34.22
C MET A 368 -11.26 -17.46 -33.90
N ASP A 369 -11.33 -18.77 -34.11
CA ASP A 369 -12.39 -19.55 -33.49
C ASP A 369 -12.40 -19.20 -32.01
N PRO A 370 -13.56 -18.82 -31.43
CA PRO A 370 -13.63 -18.46 -30.03
C PRO A 370 -13.05 -19.63 -29.24
N ILE A 371 -11.93 -19.38 -28.57
CA ILE A 371 -11.43 -20.28 -27.53
C ILE A 371 -12.63 -20.53 -26.64
N ASP A 372 -13.01 -21.79 -26.47
CA ASP A 372 -14.11 -22.19 -25.61
C ASP A 372 -13.73 -21.87 -24.16
N THR A 373 -13.92 -20.61 -23.76
CA THR A 373 -13.68 -20.09 -22.42
C THR A 373 -14.67 -20.62 -21.41
N THR A 374 -15.64 -21.45 -21.82
CA THR A 374 -16.62 -22.06 -20.91
C THR A 374 -16.08 -23.27 -20.16
N SER A 375 -14.95 -23.84 -20.60
CA SER A 375 -14.20 -24.84 -19.83
C SER A 375 -13.16 -24.14 -18.95
N THR A 376 -13.59 -23.53 -17.85
CA THR A 376 -12.75 -22.98 -16.76
C THR A 376 -12.06 -24.10 -15.96
N LYS A 377 -11.42 -25.05 -16.63
CA LYS A 377 -10.52 -25.99 -15.97
C LYS A 377 -9.28 -25.20 -15.58
N VAL A 378 -9.20 -24.85 -14.29
CA VAL A 378 -8.00 -24.28 -13.67
C VAL A 378 -6.82 -25.15 -14.06
N ALA A 379 -5.82 -24.55 -14.72
CA ALA A 379 -4.60 -25.26 -15.09
C ALA A 379 -3.92 -25.76 -13.81
N VAL A 380 -3.55 -27.04 -13.78
CA VAL A 380 -2.88 -27.68 -12.64
C VAL A 380 -1.45 -28.00 -13.05
N ALA A 381 -0.47 -27.44 -12.36
CA ALA A 381 0.93 -27.77 -12.53
C ALA A 381 1.27 -29.10 -11.85
N GLY A 382 2.18 -29.85 -12.45
CA GLY A 382 2.71 -31.10 -11.90
C GLY A 382 4.12 -30.93 -11.37
N ARG A 383 4.42 -31.58 -10.23
CA ARG A 383 5.78 -31.76 -9.70
C ARG A 383 6.11 -33.25 -9.63
N ILE A 384 7.22 -33.63 -10.23
CA ILE A 384 7.80 -34.97 -10.15
C ILE A 384 9.10 -34.85 -9.34
N VAL A 385 9.10 -35.42 -8.14
CA VAL A 385 10.28 -35.45 -7.26
C VAL A 385 11.25 -36.50 -7.81
N GLY A 386 12.44 -36.08 -8.23
CA GLY A 386 13.47 -36.98 -8.74
C GLY A 386 14.36 -37.54 -7.64
N ASP A 387 14.85 -38.76 -7.83
CA ASP A 387 15.82 -39.39 -6.90
C ASP A 387 17.25 -38.81 -7.06
N ASP A 388 17.47 -37.95 -8.06
CA ASP A 388 18.76 -37.36 -8.40
C ASP A 388 18.99 -35.97 -7.82
N GLY A 389 18.16 -35.57 -6.85
CA GLY A 389 18.26 -34.28 -6.17
C GLY A 389 17.62 -33.12 -6.93
N PHE A 390 16.80 -33.39 -7.96
CA PHE A 390 16.06 -32.37 -8.70
C PHE A 390 14.57 -32.70 -8.77
N ASP A 391 13.74 -31.67 -8.64
CA ASP A 391 12.31 -31.73 -8.94
C ASP A 391 12.08 -31.31 -10.39
N THR A 392 11.26 -32.06 -11.13
CA THR A 392 10.80 -31.68 -12.46
C THR A 392 9.43 -31.05 -12.35
N ILE A 393 9.32 -29.80 -12.82
CA ILE A 393 8.08 -29.03 -12.84
C ILE A 393 7.52 -29.03 -14.25
N ILE A 394 6.21 -29.30 -14.37
CA ILE A 394 5.49 -29.36 -15.63
C ILE A 394 4.28 -28.43 -15.53
N ILE A 395 4.25 -27.39 -16.36
CA ILE A 395 3.11 -26.49 -16.50
C ILE A 395 2.44 -26.84 -17.84
N PRO A 396 1.20 -27.35 -17.82
CA PRO A 396 0.58 -27.95 -19.00
C PRO A 396 0.36 -26.94 -20.12
N GLU A 397 -0.05 -25.72 -19.77
CA GLU A 397 -0.40 -24.70 -20.75
C GLU A 397 -0.23 -23.30 -20.17
N VAL A 398 0.59 -22.49 -20.85
CA VAL A 398 0.81 -21.07 -20.57
C VAL A 398 0.76 -20.33 -21.91
N MET A 399 -0.01 -19.24 -21.99
CA MET A 399 -0.10 -18.45 -23.22
C MET A 399 1.15 -17.59 -23.40
N MET A 400 2.01 -17.89 -24.36
CA MET A 400 3.31 -17.19 -24.53
C MET A 400 3.43 -16.60 -25.92
N SER A 401 4.15 -15.50 -26.09
CA SER A 401 4.44 -14.97 -27.41
C SER A 401 5.31 -15.94 -28.20
N CYS A 402 4.99 -16.14 -29.48
CA CYS A 402 5.75 -17.01 -30.36
C CYS A 402 7.18 -16.47 -30.58
N GLY A 403 8.15 -17.38 -30.61
CA GLY A 403 9.54 -17.04 -30.87
C GLY A 403 10.27 -16.50 -29.65
N ILE A 404 9.58 -16.36 -28.51
CA ILE A 404 10.22 -15.98 -27.25
C ILE A 404 11.28 -17.01 -26.86
N THR A 405 12.42 -16.50 -26.39
CA THR A 405 13.57 -17.23 -25.90
C THR A 405 13.82 -16.73 -24.48
N PHE A 406 14.04 -17.66 -23.57
CA PHE A 406 14.32 -17.35 -22.17
C PHE A 406 15.76 -17.71 -21.89
N GLU A 407 16.47 -16.80 -21.22
CA GLU A 407 17.84 -17.02 -20.79
C GLU A 407 17.88 -18.01 -19.63
N ARG A 408 17.01 -17.81 -18.64
CA ARG A 408 16.90 -18.66 -17.45
C ARG A 408 15.56 -18.46 -16.76
N PHE A 409 15.19 -19.42 -15.91
CA PHE A 409 14.12 -19.22 -14.93
C PHE A 409 14.72 -19.18 -13.53
N GLU A 410 14.36 -18.15 -12.78
CA GLU A 410 14.63 -18.09 -11.35
C GLU A 410 13.46 -18.71 -10.61
N VAL A 411 13.76 -19.61 -9.67
CA VAL A 411 12.75 -20.34 -8.91
C VAL A 411 12.99 -20.12 -7.43
N TYR A 412 11.97 -19.68 -6.72
CA TYR A 412 11.99 -19.52 -5.27
C TYR A 412 10.64 -19.92 -4.67
N ALA A 413 10.60 -20.15 -3.36
CA ALA A 413 9.37 -20.45 -2.65
C ALA A 413 9.10 -19.41 -1.58
N SER A 414 7.84 -19.00 -1.47
CA SER A 414 7.35 -18.11 -0.41
C SER A 414 5.88 -18.45 -0.13
N ASN A 415 5.48 -18.42 1.15
CA ASN A 415 4.08 -18.60 1.57
C ASN A 415 3.35 -19.83 0.98
N GLY A 416 4.07 -20.96 0.82
CA GLY A 416 3.50 -22.18 0.23
C GLY A 416 3.28 -22.12 -1.28
N MET A 417 3.82 -21.10 -1.95
CA MET A 417 3.83 -20.92 -3.40
C MET A 417 5.23 -21.10 -3.96
N LEU A 418 5.34 -21.74 -5.12
CA LEU A 418 6.55 -21.84 -5.92
C LEU A 418 6.49 -20.79 -7.02
N TYR A 419 7.32 -19.76 -6.92
CA TYR A 419 7.42 -18.71 -7.92
C TYR A 419 8.44 -19.11 -8.98
N VAL A 420 8.09 -18.89 -10.24
CA VAL A 420 8.93 -19.15 -11.40
C VAL A 420 8.97 -17.86 -12.20
N GLU A 421 10.09 -17.15 -12.12
CA GLU A 421 10.30 -15.88 -12.81
C GLU A 421 11.13 -16.12 -14.07
N PRO A 422 10.52 -16.04 -15.26
CA PRO A 422 11.24 -16.28 -16.49
C PRO A 422 11.95 -15.01 -16.96
N GLU A 423 13.27 -15.09 -17.16
CA GLU A 423 14.07 -14.00 -17.72
C GLU A 423 14.15 -14.14 -19.25
N VAL A 424 13.62 -13.15 -19.96
CA VAL A 424 13.54 -13.15 -21.43
C VAL A 424 14.88 -12.68 -22.00
N ASP A 425 15.40 -13.41 -22.98
CA ASP A 425 16.57 -12.99 -23.74
C ASP A 425 16.25 -11.67 -24.47
N PRO A 426 17.03 -10.58 -24.26
CA PRO A 426 16.77 -9.30 -24.91
C PRO A 426 16.82 -9.36 -26.44
N ASP A 427 17.53 -10.33 -27.00
CA ASP A 427 17.62 -10.56 -28.45
C ASP A 427 16.51 -11.49 -28.98
N SER A 428 15.51 -11.79 -28.14
CA SER A 428 14.45 -12.73 -28.48
C SER A 428 13.62 -12.26 -29.69
N PRO A 429 13.44 -13.09 -30.73
CA PRO A 429 12.64 -12.75 -31.91
C PRO A 429 11.15 -12.91 -31.60
N ILE A 430 10.62 -12.05 -30.73
CA ILE A 430 9.21 -12.02 -30.35
C ILE A 430 8.39 -11.68 -31.59
N THR A 431 7.45 -12.56 -31.94
CA THR A 431 6.53 -12.36 -33.07
C THR A 431 5.11 -12.15 -32.57
N ASN A 432 4.27 -11.50 -33.39
CA ASN A 432 2.86 -11.20 -33.09
C ASN A 432 1.94 -12.44 -33.16
N CYS A 433 2.36 -13.58 -32.60
CA CYS A 433 1.44 -14.67 -32.32
C CYS A 433 1.54 -15.12 -30.86
N ILE A 434 0.44 -15.65 -30.35
CA ILE A 434 0.34 -16.22 -29.02
C ILE A 434 0.25 -17.73 -29.19
N CYS A 435 1.11 -18.47 -28.50
CA CYS A 435 1.10 -19.92 -28.48
C CYS A 435 0.81 -20.46 -27.08
N PRO A 436 -0.22 -21.31 -26.93
CA PRO A 436 -0.34 -22.17 -25.77
C PRO A 436 0.90 -23.06 -25.68
N THR A 437 1.71 -22.84 -24.66
CA THR A 437 3.03 -23.44 -24.50
C THR A 437 3.06 -24.28 -23.24
N ARG A 438 3.43 -25.55 -23.38
CA ARG A 438 3.78 -26.41 -22.25
C ARG A 438 5.19 -26.06 -21.80
N VAL A 439 5.36 -25.81 -20.51
CA VAL A 439 6.64 -25.47 -19.90
C VAL A 439 7.09 -26.64 -19.05
N THR A 440 8.32 -27.10 -19.23
CA THR A 440 8.93 -28.13 -18.38
C THR A 440 10.33 -27.68 -17.99
N PHE A 441 10.69 -27.78 -16.72
CA PHE A 441 12.03 -27.46 -16.25
C PHE A 441 12.36 -28.28 -15.01
N ARG A 442 13.63 -28.29 -14.63
CA ARG A 442 14.14 -28.97 -13.43
C ARG A 442 14.70 -27.96 -12.45
N VAL A 443 14.47 -28.16 -11.17
CA VAL A 443 14.99 -27.30 -10.11
C VAL A 443 15.65 -28.16 -9.04
N GLU A 444 16.79 -27.73 -8.50
CA GLU A 444 17.48 -28.47 -7.44
C GLU A 444 16.58 -28.53 -6.20
N GLN A 445 16.48 -29.69 -5.58
CA GLN A 445 15.63 -29.89 -4.40
C GLN A 445 16.03 -28.95 -3.27
N ASN A 446 15.01 -28.36 -2.66
CA ASN A 446 15.12 -27.50 -1.50
C ASN A 446 13.97 -27.80 -0.55
N GLU A 447 14.22 -27.79 0.75
CA GLU A 447 13.18 -28.00 1.76
C GLU A 447 12.04 -26.98 1.62
N ALA A 448 12.35 -25.72 1.27
CA ALA A 448 11.36 -24.69 1.00
C ALA A 448 10.42 -25.06 -0.16
N PHE A 449 10.94 -25.71 -1.20
CA PHE A 449 10.14 -26.13 -2.34
C PHE A 449 9.18 -27.24 -1.96
N SER A 450 9.60 -28.18 -1.10
CA SER A 450 8.82 -29.36 -0.74
C SER A 450 7.42 -29.02 -0.19
N ASN A 451 7.30 -27.90 0.52
CA ASN A 451 6.06 -27.42 1.16
C ASN A 451 5.15 -26.59 0.26
N THR A 452 5.51 -26.38 -1.01
CA THR A 452 4.68 -25.60 -1.95
C THR A 452 3.50 -26.41 -2.49
N ASN A 453 2.32 -25.80 -2.49
CA ASN A 453 1.06 -26.36 -2.99
C ASN A 453 0.51 -25.63 -4.22
N TYR A 454 1.11 -24.49 -4.55
CA TYR A 454 0.75 -23.66 -5.69
C TYR A 454 2.00 -23.26 -6.45
N LEU A 455 1.83 -22.92 -7.73
CA LEU A 455 2.87 -22.43 -8.61
C LEU A 455 2.41 -21.14 -9.27
N VAL A 456 3.27 -20.12 -9.26
CA VAL A 456 3.10 -18.85 -9.96
C VAL A 456 4.15 -18.79 -11.06
N PHE A 457 3.74 -18.53 -12.31
CA PHE A 457 4.65 -18.44 -13.46
C PHE A 457 4.60 -17.05 -14.08
N GLY A 458 5.66 -16.26 -13.88
CA GLY A 458 5.67 -14.82 -14.18
C GLY A 458 4.56 -14.07 -13.42
N MET A 459 3.95 -13.06 -14.04
CA MET A 459 2.87 -12.27 -13.43
C MET A 459 1.47 -12.90 -13.60
N ARG A 460 1.36 -14.24 -13.44
CA ARG A 460 0.08 -14.96 -13.65
C ARG A 460 -0.59 -15.35 -12.34
N GLU A 461 -1.88 -15.66 -12.44
CA GLU A 461 -2.65 -16.24 -11.34
C GLU A 461 -2.02 -17.56 -10.84
N PRO A 462 -2.07 -17.84 -9.52
CA PRO A 462 -1.57 -19.08 -8.95
C PRO A 462 -2.27 -20.32 -9.51
N MET A 463 -1.49 -21.33 -9.87
CA MET A 463 -1.97 -22.64 -10.32
C MET A 463 -1.74 -23.68 -9.22
N PRO A 464 -2.69 -24.60 -8.94
CA PRO A 464 -2.43 -25.70 -8.01
C PRO A 464 -1.24 -26.54 -8.48
N LEU A 465 -0.31 -26.85 -7.58
CA LEU A 465 0.87 -27.68 -7.82
C LEU A 465 0.66 -29.05 -7.17
N LYS A 466 0.61 -30.12 -7.97
CA LYS A 466 0.37 -31.48 -7.48
C LYS A 466 1.59 -32.39 -7.60
N ASN A 467 1.87 -33.12 -6.52
CA ASN A 467 2.95 -34.10 -6.47
C ASN A 467 2.58 -35.40 -7.17
N GLY A 468 3.54 -35.98 -7.89
CA GLY A 468 3.39 -37.33 -8.48
C GLY A 468 2.41 -37.39 -9.64
N VAL A 469 1.97 -36.25 -10.16
CA VAL A 469 1.13 -36.21 -11.36
C VAL A 469 2.03 -36.36 -12.57
N VAL A 470 2.03 -37.56 -13.14
CA VAL A 470 2.40 -37.73 -14.56
C VAL A 470 1.28 -37.02 -15.32
N VAL A 471 1.53 -35.77 -15.72
CA VAL A 471 0.60 -35.04 -16.60
C VAL A 471 0.65 -35.78 -17.94
N ASP A 472 -0.26 -36.74 -18.09
CA ASP A 472 -0.37 -37.59 -19.26
C ASP A 472 -0.65 -36.68 -20.45
N ALA A 473 0.27 -36.68 -21.43
CA ALA A 473 0.19 -35.84 -22.62
C ALA A 473 -1.10 -36.09 -23.41
N SER A 474 -1.74 -37.25 -23.21
CA SER A 474 -3.03 -37.61 -23.79
C SER A 474 -4.21 -36.75 -23.33
N VAL A 475 -4.10 -36.03 -22.21
CA VAL A 475 -5.13 -35.06 -21.77
C VAL A 475 -5.06 -33.76 -22.58
N LEU A 476 -3.96 -33.52 -23.31
CA LEU A 476 -3.75 -32.32 -24.12
C LEU A 476 -4.08 -32.52 -25.61
N GLU A 477 -4.40 -33.73 -26.06
CA GLU A 477 -4.70 -34.05 -27.48
C GLU A 477 -6.17 -33.91 -27.88
N ASN A 478 -7.06 -33.48 -26.97
CA ASN A 478 -8.47 -33.18 -27.31
C ASN A 478 -8.73 -31.68 -27.45
#